data_AF-A0A2H5XVC9-F1
#
_entry.id   AF-A0A2H5XVC9-F1
#
_cell.length_a   1.000
_cell.length_b   1.000
_cell.length_c   1.000
_cell.angle_alpha   90.00
_cell.angle_beta   90.00
_cell.angle_gamma   90.00
#
_symmetry.space_group_name_H-M   'P 1'
#
loop_
_entity.id
_entity.type
_entity.pdbx_description
1 polymer ?
#
loop_
_entity_poly.entity_id
_entity_poly.type
_entity_poly.pdbx_seq_one_letter_code
_entity_poly.pdbx_strand_id
1 'polypeptide(L)'
;MWQRSALIALCAVLLAACSGSDDRFVETYTDILVVRMSQRDSTDGNRQVQDVLAKHGYSEEAFRREFIERARDPERLRTLLDTARARALRHVELKAKLQQSNRQR
;
A
#
# COMPACT_ATOMS: atom_id res chain seq x y z
N MET A 1 19.02 -7.69 -38.58
CA MET A 1 19.50 -7.71 -37.17
C MET A 1 18.71 -6.79 -36.23
N TRP A 2 18.09 -5.70 -36.71
CA TRP A 2 17.34 -4.74 -35.86
C TRP A 2 16.00 -5.24 -35.30
N GLN A 3 15.29 -6.13 -35.99
CA GLN A 3 14.00 -6.65 -35.52
C GLN A 3 14.10 -7.54 -34.27
N ARG A 4 15.22 -8.27 -34.12
CA ARG A 4 15.47 -9.12 -32.95
C ARG A 4 15.76 -8.27 -31.71
N SER A 5 16.47 -7.16 -31.87
CA SER A 5 16.76 -6.20 -30.79
C SER A 5 15.51 -5.47 -30.30
N ALA A 6 14.58 -5.14 -31.21
CA ALA A 6 13.30 -4.51 -30.85
C ALA A 6 12.39 -5.43 -30.03
N LEU A 7 12.37 -6.74 -30.34
CA LEU A 7 11.61 -7.74 -29.57
C LEU A 7 12.16 -7.94 -28.16
N ILE A 8 13.48 -7.93 -28.00
CA ILE A 8 14.13 -8.10 -26.69
C ILE A 8 13.87 -6.88 -25.80
N ALA A 9 13.91 -5.65 -26.36
CA ALA A 9 13.61 -4.43 -25.63
C ALA A 9 12.13 -4.36 -25.16
N LEU A 10 11.19 -4.87 -25.97
CA LEU A 10 9.77 -4.91 -25.61
C LEU A 10 9.47 -5.89 -24.45
N CYS A 11 10.16 -7.04 -24.41
CA CYS A 11 10.02 -8.00 -23.32
C CYS A 11 10.57 -7.47 -21.98
N ALA A 12 11.60 -6.62 -22.00
CA ALA A 12 12.18 -6.05 -20.78
C ALA A 12 11.23 -5.03 -20.09
N VAL A 13 10.40 -4.31 -20.87
CA VAL A 13 9.42 -3.35 -20.33
C VAL A 13 8.25 -4.06 -19.62
N LEU A 14 7.87 -5.26 -20.07
CA LEU A 14 6.75 -6.02 -19.49
C LEU A 14 7.11 -6.68 -18.15
N LEU A 15 8.39 -7.01 -17.91
CA LEU A 15 8.84 -7.64 -16.65
C LEU A 15 8.95 -6.65 -15.49
N ALA A 16 9.14 -5.36 -15.74
CA ALA A 16 9.16 -4.32 -14.70
C ALA A 16 7.77 -4.03 -14.12
N ALA A 17 6.69 -4.44 -14.80
CA ALA A 17 5.31 -4.17 -14.36
C ALA A 17 4.81 -5.14 -13.28
N CYS A 18 5.44 -6.32 -13.12
CA CYS A 18 4.94 -7.36 -12.22
C CYS A 18 5.37 -7.20 -10.75
N SER A 19 6.45 -6.46 -10.43
CA SER A 19 6.82 -6.20 -9.02
C SER A 19 6.06 -5.01 -8.43
N GLY A 20 5.71 -4.02 -9.25
CA GLY A 20 5.12 -2.77 -8.78
C GLY A 20 3.68 -2.89 -8.25
N SER A 21 2.92 -3.92 -8.65
CA SER A 21 1.53 -4.07 -8.21
C SER A 21 1.42 -4.47 -6.73
N ASP A 22 2.32 -5.33 -6.25
CA ASP A 22 2.32 -5.77 -4.85
C ASP A 22 2.81 -4.65 -3.93
N ASP A 23 3.84 -3.92 -4.36
CA ASP A 23 4.37 -2.78 -3.60
C ASP A 23 3.30 -1.69 -3.43
N ARG A 24 2.62 -1.28 -4.53
CA ARG A 24 1.55 -0.28 -4.46
C ARG A 24 0.42 -0.72 -3.54
N PHE A 25 -0.03 -1.98 -3.63
CA PHE A 25 -1.09 -2.51 -2.78
C PHE A 25 -0.68 -2.50 -1.30
N VAL A 26 0.52 -2.98 -0.98
CA VAL A 26 1.04 -3.03 0.40
C VAL A 26 1.21 -1.62 0.97
N GLU A 27 1.75 -0.68 0.19
CA GLU A 27 1.90 0.72 0.62
C GLU A 27 0.55 1.38 0.88
N THR A 28 -0.41 1.21 -0.03
CA THR A 28 -1.77 1.73 0.14
C THR A 28 -2.41 1.17 1.41
N TYR A 29 -2.35 -0.16 1.60
CA TYR A 29 -2.94 -0.79 2.79
C TYR A 29 -2.22 -0.41 4.08
N THR A 30 -0.90 -0.17 4.02
CA THR A 30 -0.12 0.36 5.15
C THR A 30 -0.66 1.73 5.59
N ASP A 31 -0.84 2.66 4.66
CA ASP A 31 -1.36 4.01 4.95
C ASP A 31 -2.80 3.95 5.50
N ILE A 32 -3.64 3.06 4.97
CA ILE A 32 -4.99 2.81 5.50
C ILE A 32 -4.92 2.36 6.96
N LEU A 33 -4.04 1.41 7.28
CA LEU A 33 -3.88 0.94 8.66
C LEU A 33 -3.39 2.04 9.59
N VAL A 34 -2.44 2.87 9.16
CA VAL A 34 -1.95 4.01 9.96
C VAL A 34 -3.08 5.00 10.28
N VAL A 35 -3.92 5.33 9.30
CA VAL A 35 -5.11 6.17 9.51
C VAL A 35 -6.03 5.52 10.54
N ARG A 36 -6.39 4.24 10.34
CA ARG A 36 -7.32 3.51 11.22
C ARG A 36 -6.80 3.36 12.66
N MET A 37 -5.50 3.18 12.85
CA MET A 37 -4.88 3.10 14.18
C MET A 37 -4.85 4.45 14.90
N SER A 38 -4.85 5.55 14.15
CA SER A 38 -4.72 6.90 14.72
C SER A 38 -6.08 7.54 15.06
N GLN A 39 -7.18 6.99 14.55
CA GLN A 39 -8.49 7.65 14.58
C GLN A 39 -9.44 7.03 15.60
N ARG A 40 -10.07 7.89 16.40
CA ARG A 40 -11.18 7.52 17.31
C ARG A 40 -12.56 7.68 16.67
N ASP A 41 -12.70 8.64 15.74
CA ASP A 41 -13.94 8.91 15.00
C ASP A 41 -13.97 8.13 13.67
N SER A 42 -15.02 7.35 13.46
CA SER A 42 -15.18 6.51 12.27
C SER A 42 -15.53 7.31 11.01
N THR A 43 -16.18 8.47 11.14
CA THR A 43 -16.57 9.32 10.00
C THR A 43 -15.33 10.02 9.42
N ASP A 44 -14.52 10.63 10.30
CA ASP A 44 -13.26 11.24 9.89
C ASP A 44 -12.25 10.20 9.40
N GLY A 45 -12.23 9.02 10.02
CA GLY A 45 -11.43 7.90 9.55
C GLY A 45 -11.81 7.44 8.14
N ASN A 46 -13.11 7.41 7.81
CA ASN A 46 -13.55 7.04 6.46
C ASN A 46 -13.13 8.07 5.41
N ARG A 47 -13.25 9.37 5.71
CA ARG A 47 -12.79 10.43 4.80
C ARG A 47 -11.29 10.31 4.52
N GLN A 48 -10.47 10.14 5.56
CA GLN A 48 -9.03 10.00 5.40
C GLN A 48 -8.62 8.74 4.66
N VAL A 49 -9.37 7.65 4.78
CA VAL A 49 -9.13 6.46 3.95
C VAL A 49 -9.38 6.75 2.47
N GLN A 50 -10.41 7.54 2.12
CA GLN A 50 -10.62 7.97 0.74
C GLN A 50 -9.45 8.83 0.23
N ASP A 51 -8.94 9.73 1.06
CA ASP A 51 -7.77 10.57 0.71
C ASP A 51 -6.52 9.70 0.48
N VAL A 52 -6.31 8.67 1.30
CA VAL A 52 -5.21 7.70 1.12
C VAL A 52 -5.37 6.93 -0.19
N LEU A 53 -6.56 6.42 -0.47
CA LEU A 53 -6.82 5.69 -1.72
C LEU A 53 -6.52 6.59 -2.94
N ALA A 54 -7.03 7.82 -2.94
CA ALA A 54 -6.79 8.78 -4.01
C ALA A 54 -5.30 9.10 -4.18
N LYS A 55 -4.56 9.29 -3.06
CA LYS A 55 -3.10 9.53 -3.06
C LYS A 55 -2.33 8.41 -3.76
N HIS A 56 -2.77 7.17 -3.61
CA HIS A 56 -2.16 5.99 -4.24
C HIS A 56 -2.73 5.67 -5.64
N GLY A 57 -3.58 6.55 -6.19
CA GLY A 57 -4.17 6.40 -7.52
C GLY A 57 -5.31 5.38 -7.58
N TYR A 58 -5.92 5.06 -6.44
CA TYR A 58 -7.07 4.18 -6.34
C TYR A 58 -8.38 4.95 -6.25
N SER A 59 -9.42 4.43 -6.91
CA SER A 59 -10.78 4.53 -6.41
C SER A 59 -11.05 3.40 -5.41
N GLU A 60 -12.01 3.58 -4.51
CA GLU A 60 -12.43 2.53 -3.58
C GLU A 60 -12.81 1.24 -4.31
N GLU A 61 -13.55 1.35 -5.40
CA GLU A 61 -13.94 0.18 -6.17
C GLU A 61 -12.76 -0.56 -6.80
N ALA A 62 -11.78 0.18 -7.33
CA ALA A 62 -10.59 -0.41 -7.91
C ALA A 62 -9.76 -1.13 -6.85
N PHE A 63 -9.57 -0.51 -5.69
CA PHE A 63 -8.87 -1.13 -4.57
C PHE A 63 -9.59 -2.37 -4.06
N ARG A 64 -10.92 -2.30 -3.90
CA ARG A 64 -11.74 -3.44 -3.48
C ARG A 64 -11.66 -4.60 -4.47
N ARG A 65 -11.74 -4.34 -5.78
CA ARG A 65 -11.57 -5.39 -6.80
C ARG A 65 -10.19 -6.03 -6.71
N GLU A 66 -9.15 -5.22 -6.54
CA GLU A 66 -7.78 -5.69 -6.41
C GLU A 66 -7.56 -6.53 -5.15
N PHE A 67 -8.19 -6.15 -4.03
CA PHE A 67 -8.20 -6.93 -2.80
C PHE A 67 -8.88 -8.29 -3.00
N ILE A 68 -10.07 -8.31 -3.62
CA ILE A 68 -10.82 -9.54 -3.92
C ILE A 68 -10.02 -10.46 -4.85
N GLU A 69 -9.35 -9.90 -5.85
CA GLU A 69 -8.49 -10.69 -6.75
C GLU A 69 -7.34 -11.36 -5.98
N ARG A 70 -6.68 -10.62 -5.09
CA ARG A 70 -5.62 -11.18 -4.23
C ARG A 70 -6.14 -12.20 -3.23
N ALA A 71 -7.38 -12.08 -2.79
CA ALA A 71 -8.00 -13.05 -1.88
C ALA A 71 -8.18 -14.44 -2.49
N ARG A 72 -7.98 -14.60 -3.81
CA ARG A 72 -7.92 -15.91 -4.48
C ARG A 72 -6.69 -16.73 -4.10
N ASP A 73 -5.64 -16.08 -3.60
CA ASP A 73 -4.47 -16.72 -2.99
C ASP A 73 -4.36 -16.25 -1.53
N PRO A 74 -5.04 -16.93 -0.58
CA PRO A 74 -5.11 -16.49 0.80
C PRO A 74 -3.76 -16.44 1.51
N GLU A 75 -2.85 -17.35 1.19
CA GLU A 75 -1.53 -17.39 1.81
C GLU A 75 -0.68 -16.19 1.39
N ARG A 76 -0.65 -15.91 0.08
CA ARG A 76 0.04 -14.71 -0.43
C ARG A 76 -0.59 -13.43 0.10
N LEU A 77 -1.92 -13.33 0.10
CA LEU A 77 -2.61 -12.16 0.66
C LEU A 77 -2.24 -11.97 2.12
N ARG A 78 -2.24 -13.04 2.93
CA ARG A 78 -1.82 -12.97 4.34
C ARG A 78 -0.42 -12.39 4.49
N THR A 79 0.55 -12.83 3.69
CA THR A 79 1.91 -12.29 3.70
C THR A 79 1.96 -10.79 3.37
N LEU A 80 1.17 -10.33 2.39
CA LEU A 80 1.09 -8.92 2.04
C LEU A 80 0.48 -8.08 3.18
N LEU A 81 -0.61 -8.56 3.79
CA LEU A 81 -1.27 -7.87 4.90
C LEU A 81 -0.43 -7.85 6.18
N ASP A 82 0.28 -8.93 6.49
CA ASP A 82 1.21 -9.01 7.62
C ASP A 82 2.37 -8.03 7.42
N THR A 83 2.89 -7.92 6.20
CA THR A 83 3.91 -6.93 5.83
C THR A 83 3.41 -5.51 6.03
N ALA A 84 2.22 -5.19 5.52
CA ALA A 84 1.60 -3.86 5.69
C ALA A 84 1.37 -3.52 7.17
N ARG A 85 0.90 -4.49 7.97
CA ARG A 85 0.69 -4.33 9.42
C ARG A 85 2.00 -4.04 10.15
N ALA A 86 3.05 -4.81 9.87
CA ALA A 86 4.36 -4.60 10.49
C ALA A 86 4.92 -3.20 10.17
N ARG A 87 4.75 -2.73 8.93
CA ARG A 87 5.11 -1.36 8.53
C ARG A 87 4.28 -0.31 9.29
N ALA A 88 2.95 -0.47 9.32
CA ALA A 88 2.05 0.48 9.98
C ALA A 88 2.35 0.65 11.48
N LEU A 89 2.59 -0.46 12.20
CA LEU A 89 2.95 -0.41 13.62
C LEU A 89 4.25 0.38 13.86
N ARG A 90 5.27 0.14 13.03
CA ARG A 90 6.54 0.88 13.11
C ARG A 90 6.33 2.38 12.88
N HIS A 91 5.49 2.76 11.92
CA HIS A 91 5.16 4.17 11.65
C HIS A 91 4.49 4.84 12.85
N VAL A 92 3.51 4.18 13.46
CA VAL A 92 2.80 4.70 14.65
C VAL A 92 3.75 4.84 15.83
N GLU A 93 4.61 3.86 16.06
CA GLU A 93 5.61 3.89 17.14
C GLU A 93 6.62 5.03 16.96
N LEU A 94 7.16 5.20 15.75
CA LEU A 94 8.08 6.30 15.43
C LEU A 94 7.42 7.66 15.64
N LYS A 95 6.17 7.82 15.20
CA LYS A 95 5.39 9.05 15.38
C LYS A 95 5.19 9.37 16.87
N ALA A 96 4.88 8.37 17.69
CA ALA A 96 4.73 8.54 19.14
C ALA A 96 6.06 8.95 19.81
N LYS A 97 7.18 8.31 19.44
CA LYS A 97 8.52 8.66 19.95
C LYS A 97 8.93 10.09 19.60
N LEU A 98 8.68 10.51 18.35
CA LEU A 98 8.95 11.88 17.90
C LEU A 98 8.12 12.91 18.66
N GLN A 99 6.83 12.64 18.87
CA GLN A 99 5.96 13.51 19.66
C GLN A 99 6.43 13.64 21.11
N GLN A 100 6.91 12.55 21.72
CA GLN A 100 7.46 12.59 23.07
C GLN A 100 8.75 13.40 23.14
N SER A 101 9.67 13.21 22.19
CA SER A 101 10.92 13.97 22.13
C SER A 101 10.69 15.48 21.96
N ASN A 102 9.74 15.87 21.11
CA ASN A 102 9.39 17.28 20.91
C ASN A 102 8.72 17.93 22.13
N ARG A 103 8.09 17.16 23.02
CA ARG A 103 7.50 17.69 24.27
C ARG A 103 8.53 17.89 25.38
N GLN A 104 9.72 17.30 25.25
CA GLN A 104 10.81 17.39 26.23
C GLN A 104 11.85 18.47 25.88
N ARG A 105 11.67 19.15 24.74
CA ARG A 105 12.46 20.31 24.30
C ARG A 105 11.67 21.58 24.59
#